data_AF-A0A7X7T842-F1
#
_entry.id   AF-A0A7X7T842-F1
#
_cell.length_a   1.000
_cell.length_b   1.000
_cell.length_c   1.000
_cell.angle_alpha   90.00
_cell.angle_beta   90.00
_cell.angle_gamma   90.00
#
_symmetry.space_group_name_H-M   'P 1'
#
loop_
_entity.id
_entity.type
_entity.pdbx_description
1 polymer ?
#
loop_
_entity_poly.entity_id
_entity_poly.type
_entity_poly.pdbx_seq_one_letter_code
_entity_poly.pdbx_strand_id
1 'polypeptide(L)'
;MTILGSGWCLCCAETPLQTPTLSDIIFIGSRPIKELDPAHYPKEGRPCLKNYLAAIAPDSSLWAFEPPSTSEKAALVRMRVLAEQMVAILGREVRAEAEAFAYSVPLVGEWEGMSEGPVEEANFVDDWLSKRPGTPIAPFLHLFKAHRLRVGYEAARARHEKDLWPILAGRYREAMHNARSSSKPLIHCIADDLERQPFVYLEGQGRP
;
A
#
# COMPACT_ATOMS: atom_id res chain seq x y z
N MET A 1 -33.20 14.08 29.21
CA MET A 1 -33.12 13.56 27.83
C MET A 1 -32.00 14.33 27.15
N THR A 2 -30.81 13.76 27.18
CA THR A 2 -29.56 14.44 26.81
C THR A 2 -29.12 13.83 25.48
N ILE A 3 -29.24 14.57 24.39
CA ILE A 3 -28.69 14.16 23.10
C ILE A 3 -27.23 14.59 23.10
N LEU A 4 -26.34 13.61 23.31
CA LEU A 4 -24.91 13.73 23.05
C LEU A 4 -24.71 13.80 21.54
N GLY A 5 -24.46 15.00 21.03
CA GLY A 5 -24.03 15.22 19.65
C GLY A 5 -22.66 14.57 19.45
N SER A 6 -22.60 13.61 18.55
CA SER A 6 -21.38 12.97 18.07
C SER A 6 -20.42 14.04 17.54
N GLY A 7 -19.27 14.16 18.21
CA GLY A 7 -18.18 15.03 17.82
C GLY A 7 -17.62 14.62 16.46
N TRP A 8 -18.04 15.32 15.41
CA TRP A 8 -17.23 15.53 14.22
C TRP A 8 -16.64 16.91 14.41
N CYS A 9 -15.47 16.97 15.06
CA CYS A 9 -14.75 18.23 15.16
C CYS A 9 -14.19 18.54 13.77
N LEU A 10 -14.88 19.45 13.07
CA LEU A 10 -14.34 20.22 11.97
C LEU A 10 -13.08 20.95 12.46
N CYS A 11 -11.90 20.40 12.19
CA CYS A 11 -10.61 21.11 12.21
C CYS A 11 -9.49 20.22 11.65
N CYS A 12 -9.67 19.71 10.44
CA CYS A 12 -8.54 19.34 9.59
C CYS A 12 -8.74 20.11 8.30
N ALA A 13 -7.73 20.91 7.91
CA ALA A 13 -7.70 21.60 6.64
C ALA A 13 -8.14 20.63 5.53
N GLU A 14 -9.07 21.06 4.67
CA GLU A 14 -9.36 20.37 3.43
C GLU A 14 -8.08 20.37 2.60
N THR A 15 -7.26 19.34 2.77
CA THR A 15 -6.22 19.00 1.80
C THR A 15 -6.97 18.80 0.48
N PRO A 16 -6.65 19.53 -0.60
CA PRO A 16 -7.34 19.34 -1.87
C PRO A 16 -7.31 17.85 -2.20
N LEU A 17 -8.46 17.30 -2.63
CA LEU A 17 -8.62 15.91 -3.03
C LEU A 17 -7.45 15.50 -3.93
N GLN A 18 -6.40 14.93 -3.34
CA GLN A 18 -5.23 14.51 -4.08
C GLN A 18 -5.71 13.38 -4.99
N THR A 19 -5.42 13.52 -6.28
CA THR A 19 -5.59 12.43 -7.24
C THR A 19 -4.82 11.23 -6.68
N PRO A 20 -5.47 10.06 -6.50
CA PRO A 20 -4.82 8.93 -5.88
C PRO A 20 -3.63 8.50 -6.72
N THR A 21 -2.54 8.16 -6.04
CA THR A 21 -1.40 7.51 -6.68
C THR A 21 -1.67 6.01 -6.83
N LEU A 22 -0.87 5.35 -7.67
CA LEU A 22 -0.97 3.91 -7.82
C LEU A 22 -0.62 3.18 -6.51
N SER A 23 0.30 3.71 -5.71
CA SER A 23 0.63 3.12 -4.40
C SER A 23 -0.51 3.23 -3.39
N ASP A 24 -1.27 4.34 -3.39
CA ASP A 24 -2.42 4.51 -2.50
C ASP A 24 -3.45 3.41 -2.76
N ILE A 25 -3.72 3.17 -4.03
CA ILE A 25 -4.69 2.18 -4.48
C ILE A 25 -4.22 0.75 -4.19
N ILE A 26 -2.95 0.45 -4.45
CA ILE A 26 -2.42 -0.92 -4.31
C ILE A 26 -2.16 -1.29 -2.85
N PHE A 27 -1.56 -0.40 -2.05
CA PHE A 27 -1.02 -0.76 -0.73
C PHE A 27 -1.87 -0.27 0.44
N ILE A 28 -2.66 0.79 0.30
CA ILE A 28 -3.59 1.22 1.35
C ILE A 28 -4.94 0.51 1.20
N GLY A 29 -5.45 0.45 -0.03
CA GLY A 29 -6.67 -0.30 -0.37
C GLY A 29 -7.96 0.33 0.16
N SER A 30 -7.95 1.64 0.42
CA SER A 30 -9.11 2.42 0.89
C SER A 30 -9.87 3.13 -0.22
N ARG A 31 -9.27 3.24 -1.42
CA ARG A 31 -9.84 3.95 -2.57
C ARG A 31 -10.07 3.01 -3.76
N PRO A 32 -11.15 3.21 -4.53
CA PRO A 32 -11.45 2.40 -5.71
C PRO A 32 -10.50 2.71 -6.87
N ILE A 33 -10.18 1.67 -7.66
CA ILE A 33 -9.32 1.80 -8.85
C ILE A 33 -9.89 2.76 -9.91
N LYS A 34 -11.21 3.01 -9.92
CA LYS A 34 -11.89 3.92 -10.84
C LYS A 34 -11.49 5.40 -10.64
N GLU A 35 -10.89 5.73 -9.50
CA GLU A 35 -10.36 7.07 -9.25
C GLU A 35 -8.96 7.29 -9.87
N LEU A 36 -8.32 6.24 -10.39
CA LEU A 36 -7.11 6.37 -11.18
C LEU A 36 -7.48 6.88 -12.58
N ASP A 37 -7.25 8.17 -12.82
CA ASP A 37 -7.45 8.79 -14.12
C ASP A 37 -6.12 8.98 -14.87
N PRO A 38 -5.89 8.25 -15.99
CA PRO A 38 -4.71 8.42 -16.83
C PRO A 38 -4.50 9.86 -17.34
N ALA A 39 -5.55 10.67 -17.48
CA ALA A 39 -5.44 12.06 -17.91
C ALA A 39 -4.74 12.93 -16.86
N HIS A 40 -4.97 12.65 -15.57
CA HIS A 40 -4.41 13.36 -14.42
C HIS A 40 -3.14 12.69 -13.87
N TYR A 41 -2.75 11.52 -14.39
CA TYR A 41 -1.51 10.85 -14.01
C TYR A 41 -0.27 11.46 -14.69
N PRO A 42 0.89 11.54 -13.99
CA PRO A 42 2.16 11.98 -14.59
C PRO A 42 2.50 11.20 -15.86
N LYS A 43 3.00 11.89 -16.90
CA LYS A 43 3.21 11.32 -18.24
C LYS A 43 4.11 10.08 -18.20
N GLU A 44 5.14 10.12 -17.36
CA GLU A 44 6.12 9.07 -17.16
C GLU A 44 5.51 7.81 -16.51
N GLY A 45 4.46 7.98 -15.70
CA GLY A 45 3.76 6.88 -15.01
C GLY A 45 2.57 6.30 -15.79
N ARG A 46 2.05 7.00 -16.80
CA ARG A 46 0.89 6.55 -17.60
C ARG A 46 1.03 5.15 -18.21
N PRO A 47 2.20 4.75 -18.76
CA PRO A 47 2.36 3.38 -19.28
C PRO A 47 2.19 2.33 -18.18
N CYS A 48 2.73 2.57 -16.98
CA CYS A 48 2.57 1.66 -15.85
C CYS A 48 1.10 1.57 -15.43
N LEU A 49 0.43 2.71 -15.27
CA LEU A 49 -0.99 2.75 -14.92
C LEU A 49 -1.85 2.01 -15.94
N LYS A 50 -1.63 2.24 -17.23
CA LYS A 50 -2.37 1.55 -18.30
C LYS A 50 -2.18 0.03 -18.23
N ASN A 51 -0.94 -0.44 -18.05
CA ASN A 51 -0.63 -1.86 -17.97
C ASN A 51 -1.23 -2.49 -16.70
N TYR A 52 -1.20 -1.78 -15.57
CA TYR A 52 -1.82 -2.21 -14.32
C TYR A 52 -3.33 -2.37 -14.49
N LEU A 53 -4.03 -1.34 -15.00
CA LEU A 53 -5.48 -1.41 -15.22
C LEU A 53 -5.86 -2.52 -16.20
N ALA A 54 -5.06 -2.76 -17.24
CA ALA A 54 -5.27 -3.84 -18.20
C ALA A 54 -5.05 -5.25 -17.60
N ALA A 55 -4.28 -5.37 -16.52
CA ALA A 55 -4.04 -6.64 -15.84
C ALA A 55 -5.18 -7.04 -14.88
N ILE A 56 -6.02 -6.07 -14.48
CA ILE A 56 -7.18 -6.33 -13.64
C ILE A 56 -8.26 -7.00 -14.49
N ALA A 57 -8.64 -8.22 -14.11
CA ALA A 57 -9.68 -8.95 -14.82
C ALA A 57 -11.03 -8.18 -14.78
N PRO A 58 -11.83 -8.18 -15.86
CA PRO A 58 -13.09 -7.42 -15.91
C PRO A 58 -14.10 -7.81 -14.81
N ASP A 59 -14.03 -9.04 -14.33
CA ASP A 59 -14.85 -9.62 -13.26
C ASP A 59 -14.24 -9.43 -11.85
N SER A 60 -13.08 -8.77 -11.73
CA SER A 60 -12.43 -8.55 -10.43
C SER A 60 -13.25 -7.63 -9.53
N SER A 61 -13.29 -7.97 -8.24
CA SER A 61 -13.95 -7.13 -7.23
C SER A 61 -13.31 -5.76 -7.05
N LEU A 62 -12.09 -5.53 -7.57
CA LEU A 62 -11.47 -4.20 -7.60
C LEU A 62 -12.32 -3.19 -8.40
N TRP A 63 -12.97 -3.62 -9.49
CA TRP A 63 -13.86 -2.76 -10.29
C TRP A 63 -15.18 -2.47 -9.56
N ALA A 64 -15.67 -3.44 -8.78
CA ALA A 64 -16.90 -3.35 -8.00
C ALA A 64 -16.68 -2.82 -6.58
N PHE A 65 -15.53 -2.19 -6.30
CA PHE A 65 -15.24 -1.66 -4.97
C PHE A 65 -16.27 -0.61 -4.54
N GLU A 66 -16.83 -0.82 -3.35
CA GLU A 66 -17.66 0.12 -2.64
C GLU A 66 -17.01 0.47 -1.29
N PRO A 67 -16.93 1.76 -0.93
CA PRO A 67 -16.42 2.16 0.38
C PRO A 67 -17.18 1.48 1.52
N PRO A 68 -16.48 0.90 2.51
CA PRO A 68 -17.12 0.21 3.62
C PRO A 68 -17.91 1.19 4.49
N SER A 69 -19.10 0.78 4.94
CA SER A 69 -19.97 1.60 5.80
C SER A 69 -19.64 1.53 7.29
N THR A 70 -18.78 0.61 7.71
CA THR A 70 -18.33 0.43 9.11
C THR A 70 -16.85 0.05 9.17
N SER A 71 -16.22 0.29 10.32
CA SER A 71 -14.81 -0.04 10.57
C SER A 71 -14.51 -1.55 10.49
N GLU A 72 -15.38 -2.40 11.04
CA GLU A 72 -15.24 -3.87 10.93
C GLU A 72 -15.29 -4.35 9.47
N LYS A 73 -16.18 -3.75 8.66
CA LYS A 73 -16.23 -4.04 7.22
C LYS A 73 -15.00 -3.49 6.50
N ALA A 74 -14.41 -2.40 6.98
CA ALA A 74 -13.24 -1.79 6.35
C ALA A 74 -12.01 -2.69 6.39
N ALA A 75 -11.76 -3.37 7.52
CA ALA A 75 -10.66 -4.32 7.63
C ALA A 75 -10.82 -5.48 6.63
N LEU A 76 -12.00 -6.11 6.59
CA LEU A 76 -12.29 -7.21 5.65
C LEU A 76 -12.19 -6.78 4.19
N VAL A 77 -12.66 -5.58 3.86
CA VAL A 77 -12.55 -5.01 2.51
C VAL A 77 -11.08 -4.82 2.14
N ARG A 78 -10.25 -4.27 3.03
CA ARG A 78 -8.81 -4.08 2.77
C ARG A 78 -8.07 -5.38 2.58
N MET A 79 -8.37 -6.42 3.36
CA MET A 79 -7.80 -7.76 3.17
C MET A 79 -8.16 -8.32 1.78
N ARG A 80 -9.44 -8.21 1.37
CA ARG A 80 -9.87 -8.66 0.04
C ARG A 80 -9.20 -7.85 -1.07
N VAL A 81 -9.14 -6.53 -0.95
CA VAL A 81 -8.48 -5.66 -1.92
C VAL A 81 -7.01 -6.07 -2.04
N LEU A 82 -6.30 -6.26 -0.93
CA LEU A 82 -4.90 -6.66 -0.94
C LEU A 82 -4.68 -8.00 -1.67
N ALA A 83 -5.55 -8.99 -1.43
CA ALA A 83 -5.53 -10.27 -2.14
C ALA A 83 -5.74 -10.08 -3.66
N GLU A 84 -6.72 -9.28 -4.05
CA GLU A 84 -7.02 -9.00 -5.46
C GLU A 84 -5.92 -8.20 -6.15
N GLN A 85 -5.27 -7.26 -5.45
CA GLN A 85 -4.11 -6.54 -5.98
C GLN A 85 -2.96 -7.50 -6.31
N MET A 86 -2.66 -8.44 -5.41
CA MET A 86 -1.67 -9.50 -5.67
C MET A 86 -2.04 -10.33 -6.90
N VAL A 87 -3.30 -10.76 -7.00
CA VAL A 87 -3.78 -11.55 -8.15
C VAL A 87 -3.70 -10.76 -9.46
N ALA A 88 -4.08 -9.49 -9.47
CA ALA A 88 -4.01 -8.64 -10.65
C ALA A 88 -2.55 -8.45 -11.13
N ILE A 89 -1.61 -8.29 -10.20
CA ILE A 89 -0.21 -8.00 -10.53
C ILE A 89 0.59 -9.27 -10.89
N LEU A 90 0.34 -10.37 -10.19
CA LEU A 90 1.15 -11.59 -10.30
C LEU A 90 0.52 -12.67 -11.17
N GLY A 91 -0.81 -12.71 -11.26
CA GLY A 91 -1.58 -13.69 -12.02
C GLY A 91 -2.61 -14.45 -11.16
N ARG A 92 -3.56 -15.12 -11.81
CA ARG A 92 -4.64 -15.88 -11.12
C ARG A 92 -4.12 -17.07 -10.33
N GLU A 93 -2.96 -17.61 -10.70
CA GLU A 93 -2.33 -18.77 -10.07
C GLU A 93 -1.92 -18.52 -8.61
N VAL A 94 -1.71 -17.27 -8.20
CA VAL A 94 -1.28 -16.96 -6.83
C VAL A 94 -2.43 -16.78 -5.84
N ARG A 95 -3.69 -16.89 -6.29
CA ARG A 95 -4.88 -16.52 -5.52
C ARG A 95 -4.93 -17.12 -4.11
N ALA A 96 -4.75 -18.43 -3.99
CA ALA A 96 -4.86 -19.11 -2.70
C ALA A 96 -3.82 -18.57 -1.70
N GLU A 97 -2.62 -18.26 -2.16
CA GLU A 97 -1.56 -17.75 -1.29
C GLU A 97 -1.70 -16.25 -1.01
N ALA A 98 -2.16 -15.48 -2.00
CA ALA A 98 -2.51 -14.07 -1.83
C ALA A 98 -3.59 -13.89 -0.77
N GLU A 99 -4.65 -14.71 -0.81
CA GLU A 99 -5.69 -14.73 0.23
C GLU A 99 -5.09 -15.13 1.57
N ALA A 100 -4.33 -16.23 1.64
CA ALA A 100 -3.71 -16.66 2.89
C ALA A 100 -2.85 -15.56 3.55
N PHE A 101 -2.05 -14.83 2.76
CA PHE A 101 -1.27 -13.70 3.27
C PHE A 101 -2.18 -12.56 3.72
N ALA A 102 -3.09 -12.11 2.87
CA ALA A 102 -3.91 -10.92 3.11
C ALA A 102 -4.81 -11.05 4.34
N TYR A 103 -5.31 -12.25 4.63
CA TYR A 103 -6.11 -12.54 5.82
C TYR A 103 -5.27 -12.80 7.09
N SER A 104 -3.94 -12.88 6.97
CA SER A 104 -3.04 -13.11 8.11
C SER A 104 -2.26 -11.87 8.54
N VAL A 105 -1.97 -10.94 7.61
CA VAL A 105 -1.23 -9.72 7.93
C VAL A 105 -2.06 -8.81 8.86
N PRO A 106 -1.46 -8.24 9.92
CA PRO A 106 -2.17 -7.38 10.87
C PRO A 106 -2.37 -5.97 10.29
N LEU A 107 -3.20 -5.84 9.26
CA LEU A 107 -3.52 -4.54 8.65
C LEU A 107 -4.23 -3.65 9.66
N VAL A 108 -3.60 -2.56 10.08
CA VAL A 108 -4.25 -1.59 10.97
C VAL A 108 -5.04 -0.57 10.16
N GLY A 109 -6.20 -0.16 10.69
CA GLY A 109 -7.16 0.72 10.03
C GLY A 109 -6.54 2.04 9.57
N GLU A 110 -5.80 2.67 10.47
CA GLU A 110 -4.99 3.86 10.26
C GLU A 110 -3.73 3.76 11.12
N TRP A 111 -2.66 4.44 10.71
CA TRP A 111 -1.41 4.49 11.47
C TRP A 111 -1.30 5.73 12.38
N GLU A 112 -2.19 6.73 12.25
CA GLU A 112 -2.23 7.92 13.13
C GLU A 112 -0.88 8.68 13.27
N GLY A 113 -0.04 8.64 12.25
CA GLY A 113 1.30 9.24 12.24
C GLY A 113 2.35 8.43 13.02
N MET A 114 1.99 7.24 13.50
CA MET A 114 2.85 6.32 14.23
C MET A 114 3.67 5.46 13.25
N SER A 115 4.98 5.31 13.54
CA SER A 115 5.89 4.51 12.72
C SER A 115 5.76 3.01 13.03
N GLU A 116 5.27 2.68 14.22
CA GLU A 116 5.14 1.34 14.77
C GLU A 116 4.23 0.45 13.92
N GLY A 117 3.01 0.92 13.61
CA GLY A 117 2.03 0.18 12.81
C GLY A 117 2.55 -0.28 11.43
N PRO A 118 3.06 0.62 10.55
CA PRO A 118 3.57 0.18 9.26
C PRO A 118 4.86 -0.66 9.42
N VAL A 119 5.68 -0.41 10.44
CA VAL A 119 6.87 -1.24 10.70
C VAL A 119 6.49 -2.65 11.14
N GLU A 120 5.44 -2.84 11.93
CA GLU A 120 4.91 -4.16 12.30
C GLU A 120 4.39 -4.91 11.07
N GLU A 121 3.64 -4.25 10.18
CA GLU A 121 3.20 -4.85 8.91
C GLU A 121 4.40 -5.24 8.02
N ALA A 122 5.48 -4.45 8.01
CA ALA A 122 6.72 -4.78 7.32
C ALA A 122 7.48 -5.96 7.94
N ASN A 123 7.50 -6.06 9.28
CA ASN A 123 8.10 -7.18 10.00
C ASN A 123 7.34 -8.48 9.75
N PHE A 124 6.01 -8.41 9.65
CA PHE A 124 5.19 -9.58 9.31
C PHE A 124 5.58 -10.18 7.96
N VAL A 125 5.96 -9.35 6.97
CA VAL A 125 6.46 -9.83 5.69
C VAL A 125 7.75 -10.64 5.84
N ASP A 126 8.67 -10.20 6.70
CA ASP A 126 9.93 -10.92 6.94
C ASP A 126 9.67 -12.30 7.56
N ASP A 127 8.74 -12.37 8.51
CA ASP A 127 8.29 -13.62 9.11
C ASP A 127 7.58 -14.53 8.10
N TRP A 128 6.80 -13.95 7.18
CA TRP A 128 6.12 -14.72 6.14
C TRP A 128 7.11 -15.34 5.16
N LEU A 129 8.05 -14.55 4.63
CA LEU A 129 9.03 -14.95 3.63
C LEU A 129 10.04 -15.94 4.19
N SER A 130 10.48 -15.79 5.44
CA SER A 130 11.40 -16.73 6.09
C SER A 130 10.79 -18.13 6.27
N LYS A 131 9.48 -18.20 6.54
CA LYS A 131 8.73 -19.46 6.67
C LYS A 131 8.32 -20.06 5.32
N ARG A 132 8.37 -19.29 4.24
CA ARG A 132 7.94 -19.70 2.88
C ARG A 132 8.95 -19.26 1.83
N PRO A 133 10.16 -19.84 1.83
CA PRO A 133 11.16 -19.51 0.83
C PRO A 133 10.64 -19.83 -0.57
N GLY A 134 10.83 -18.93 -1.52
CA GLY A 134 10.42 -19.14 -2.92
C GLY A 134 8.91 -19.01 -3.18
N THR A 135 8.15 -18.45 -2.24
CA THR A 135 6.73 -18.15 -2.46
C THR A 135 6.51 -17.33 -3.74
N PRO A 136 5.54 -17.70 -4.61
CA PRO A 136 5.23 -16.95 -5.83
C PRO A 136 4.75 -15.52 -5.58
N ILE A 137 4.28 -15.20 -4.36
CA ILE A 137 3.89 -13.82 -4.01
C ILE A 137 5.05 -12.95 -3.51
N ALA A 138 6.26 -13.50 -3.36
CA ALA A 138 7.43 -12.79 -2.84
C ALA A 138 7.69 -11.43 -3.54
N PRO A 139 7.61 -11.30 -4.88
CA PRO A 139 7.83 -10.01 -5.54
C PRO A 139 6.89 -8.90 -5.04
N PHE A 140 5.61 -9.23 -4.85
CA PHE A 140 4.65 -8.27 -4.31
C PHE A 140 4.91 -7.98 -2.84
N LEU A 141 5.26 -9.00 -2.05
CA LEU A 141 5.55 -8.83 -0.63
C LEU A 141 6.74 -7.90 -0.39
N HIS A 142 7.78 -7.97 -1.23
CA HIS A 142 8.90 -7.02 -1.17
C HIS A 142 8.47 -5.58 -1.47
N LEU A 143 7.59 -5.36 -2.45
CA LEU A 143 7.01 -4.03 -2.70
C LEU A 143 6.15 -3.54 -1.55
N PHE A 144 5.27 -4.40 -1.02
CA PHE A 144 4.42 -4.08 0.12
C PHE A 144 5.28 -3.70 1.33
N LYS A 145 6.32 -4.48 1.63
CA LYS A 145 7.30 -4.18 2.68
C LYS A 145 7.99 -2.84 2.43
N ALA A 146 8.45 -2.57 1.21
CA ALA A 146 9.10 -1.30 0.86
C ALA A 146 8.16 -0.12 1.10
N HIS A 147 6.91 -0.21 0.65
CA HIS A 147 5.90 0.82 0.93
C HIS A 147 5.76 1.06 2.44
N ARG A 148 5.55 0.00 3.23
CA ARG A 148 5.39 0.11 4.69
C ARG A 148 6.60 0.71 5.38
N LEU A 149 7.80 0.32 5.00
CA LEU A 149 9.03 0.90 5.55
C LEU A 149 9.17 2.38 5.19
N ARG A 150 8.72 2.80 4.01
CA ARG A 150 8.70 4.21 3.62
C ARG A 150 7.70 5.01 4.45
N VAL A 151 6.48 4.50 4.62
CA VAL A 151 5.48 5.09 5.53
C VAL A 151 6.07 5.24 6.94
N GLY A 152 6.68 4.17 7.47
CA GLY A 152 7.33 4.19 8.79
C GLY A 152 8.46 5.20 8.87
N TYR A 153 9.25 5.35 7.80
CA TYR A 153 10.32 6.35 7.73
C TYR A 153 9.77 7.78 7.77
N GLU A 154 8.72 8.07 6.99
CA GLU A 154 8.06 9.38 6.98
C GLU A 154 7.45 9.69 8.37
N ALA A 155 6.79 8.72 9.00
CA ALA A 155 6.28 8.83 10.37
C ALA A 155 7.40 9.08 11.41
N ALA A 156 8.47 8.28 11.37
CA ALA A 156 9.61 8.43 12.27
C ALA A 156 10.32 9.78 12.10
N ARG A 157 10.37 10.32 10.87
CA ARG A 157 10.90 11.66 10.58
C ARG A 157 10.04 12.74 11.21
N ALA A 158 8.72 12.65 11.04
CA ALA A 158 7.76 13.59 11.61
C ALA A 158 7.78 13.59 13.14
N ARG A 159 8.01 12.43 13.77
CA ARG A 159 8.09 12.27 15.24
C ARG A 159 9.50 12.44 15.81
N HIS A 160 10.50 12.77 14.98
CA HIS A 160 11.90 12.94 15.37
C HIS A 160 12.57 11.70 16.01
N GLU A 161 12.16 10.50 15.60
CA GLU A 161 12.70 9.20 16.03
C GLU A 161 14.02 8.88 15.30
N LYS A 162 15.05 9.70 15.53
CA LYS A 162 16.29 9.74 14.74
C LYS A 162 17.01 8.39 14.63
N ASP A 163 16.94 7.57 15.67
CA ASP A 163 17.60 6.26 15.70
C ASP A 163 16.95 5.26 14.72
N LEU A 164 15.67 5.43 14.40
CA LEU A 164 14.95 4.58 13.46
C LEU A 164 15.24 4.92 12.00
N TRP A 165 15.57 6.17 11.68
CA TRP A 165 15.75 6.63 10.30
C TRP A 165 16.75 5.79 9.50
N PRO A 166 18.01 5.56 9.96
CA PRO A 166 18.96 4.76 9.19
C PRO A 166 18.54 3.29 9.05
N ILE A 167 17.85 2.75 10.06
CA ILE A 167 17.36 1.36 10.06
C ILE A 167 16.26 1.19 9.01
N LEU A 168 15.25 2.06 9.03
CA LEU A 168 14.15 2.01 8.07
C LEU A 168 14.62 2.28 6.65
N ALA A 169 15.56 3.22 6.47
CA ALA A 169 16.14 3.51 5.18
C ALA A 169 16.96 2.34 4.61
N GLY A 170 17.75 1.66 5.45
CA GLY A 170 18.47 0.46 5.05
C GLY A 170 17.54 -0.66 4.60
N ARG A 171 16.53 -0.97 5.42
CA ARG A 171 15.53 -2.01 5.11
C ARG A 171 14.69 -1.66 3.88
N TYR A 172 14.38 -0.39 3.68
CA TYR A 172 13.65 0.09 2.51
C TYR A 172 14.42 -0.22 1.22
N ARG A 173 15.70 0.17 1.17
CA ARG A 173 16.56 -0.06 0.00
C ARG A 173 16.71 -1.54 -0.31
N GLU A 174 16.86 -2.38 0.72
CA GLU A 174 16.90 -3.84 0.56
C GLU A 174 15.58 -4.39 -0.01
N ALA A 175 14.43 -3.99 0.56
CA ALA A 175 13.13 -4.41 0.08
C ALA A 175 12.88 -3.98 -1.38
N MET A 176 13.26 -2.75 -1.74
CA MET A 176 13.20 -2.26 -3.11
C MET A 176 14.13 -3.02 -4.06
N HIS A 177 15.34 -3.34 -3.63
CA HIS A 177 16.28 -4.15 -4.41
C HIS A 177 15.68 -5.54 -4.72
N ASN A 178 15.13 -6.21 -3.71
CA ASN A 178 14.51 -7.53 -3.86
C ASN A 178 13.22 -7.48 -4.69
N ALA A 179 12.43 -6.43 -4.59
CA ALA A 179 11.28 -6.24 -5.49
C ALA A 179 11.73 -6.10 -6.95
N ARG A 180 12.76 -5.28 -7.20
CA ARG A 180 13.32 -5.02 -8.53
C ARG A 180 14.08 -6.21 -9.12
N SER A 181 14.39 -7.25 -8.35
CA SER A 181 14.96 -8.49 -8.91
C SER A 181 13.89 -9.39 -9.55
N SER A 182 12.60 -9.06 -9.41
CA SER A 182 11.52 -9.78 -10.08
C SER A 182 11.61 -9.71 -11.59
N SER A 183 11.16 -10.74 -12.30
CA SER A 183 11.00 -10.68 -13.77
C SER A 183 9.63 -10.11 -14.20
N LYS A 184 8.70 -9.85 -13.27
CA LYS A 184 7.34 -9.39 -13.55
C LYS A 184 7.35 -7.88 -13.88
N PRO A 185 6.96 -7.43 -15.09
CA PRO A 185 7.06 -6.03 -15.49
C PRO A 185 6.24 -5.06 -14.62
N LEU A 186 5.07 -5.49 -14.14
CA LEU A 186 4.23 -4.67 -13.26
C LEU A 186 4.91 -4.39 -11.91
N ILE A 187 5.68 -5.34 -11.37
CA ILE A 187 6.43 -5.13 -10.13
C ILE A 187 7.46 -3.99 -10.30
N HIS A 188 8.19 -4.00 -11.42
CA HIS A 188 9.15 -2.93 -11.74
C HIS A 188 8.48 -1.58 -11.87
N CYS A 189 7.38 -1.52 -12.63
CA CYS A 189 6.73 -0.24 -12.90
C CYS A 189 6.09 0.36 -11.64
N ILE A 190 5.54 -0.48 -10.74
CA ILE A 190 5.02 -0.05 -9.44
C ILE A 190 6.15 0.38 -8.50
N ALA A 191 7.30 -0.29 -8.51
CA ALA A 191 8.50 0.17 -7.80
C ALA A 191 8.95 1.56 -8.28
N ASP A 192 8.98 1.79 -9.59
CA ASP A 192 9.32 3.10 -10.16
C ASP A 192 8.28 4.17 -9.82
N ASP A 193 7.00 3.80 -9.80
CA ASP A 193 5.93 4.71 -9.38
C ASP A 193 6.10 5.14 -7.92
N LEU A 194 6.28 4.16 -7.02
CA LEU A 194 6.56 4.40 -5.61
C LEU A 194 7.75 5.34 -5.46
N GLU A 195 8.85 5.07 -6.17
CA GLU A 195 10.06 5.89 -6.16
C GLU A 195 9.94 7.26 -6.84
N ARG A 196 8.84 7.58 -7.54
CA ARG A 196 8.62 8.94 -8.08
C ARG A 196 7.86 9.82 -7.12
N GLN A 197 7.12 9.23 -6.20
CA GLN A 197 6.30 10.00 -5.29
C GLN A 197 7.18 10.81 -4.33
N PRO A 198 6.83 12.06 -4.02
CA PRO A 198 7.56 12.87 -3.05
C PRO A 198 7.35 12.36 -1.62
N PHE A 199 6.18 11.81 -1.32
CA PHE A 199 5.80 11.16 -0.06
C PHE A 199 4.73 10.09 -0.35
N VAL A 200 4.52 9.15 0.56
CA VAL A 200 3.44 8.13 0.48
C VAL A 200 2.52 8.14 1.69
N TYR A 201 2.87 8.92 2.72
CA TYR A 201 2.08 9.03 3.94
C TYR A 201 2.13 10.43 4.54
N LEU A 202 3.32 10.94 4.88
CA LEU A 202 3.47 12.27 5.49
C LEU A 202 4.35 13.16 4.61
N GLU A 203 3.78 14.28 4.17
CA GLU A 203 4.46 15.24 3.31
C GLU A 203 5.67 15.90 4.00
N GLY A 204 6.67 16.25 3.19
CA GLY A 204 7.83 17.03 3.64
C GLY A 204 8.90 16.25 4.41
N GLN A 205 8.73 14.94 4.59
CA GLN A 205 9.65 14.13 5.42
C GLN A 205 10.89 13.66 4.66
N GLY A 206 10.89 13.79 3.33
CA GLY A 206 11.92 13.31 2.43
C GLY A 206 11.79 11.81 2.15
N ARG A 207 12.82 11.24 1.51
CA ARG A 207 12.85 9.82 1.13
C ARG A 207 13.98 9.07 1.84
N PRO A 208 13.78 7.78 2.16
CA PRO A 208 14.83 6.91 2.68
C PRO A 208 15.92 6.56 1.65
#